data_AF-A0A1G5UBQ9-F1
#
_entry.id   AF-A0A1G5UBQ9-F1
#
_cell.length_a   1.000
_cell.length_b   1.000
_cell.length_c   1.000
_cell.angle_alpha   90.00
_cell.angle_beta   90.00
_cell.angle_gamma   90.00
#
_symmetry.space_group_name_H-M   'P 1'
#
loop_
_entity.id
_entity.type
_entity.pdbx_description
1 polymer ?
#
loop_
_entity_poly.entity_id
_entity_poly.type
_entity_poly.pdbx_seq_one_letter_code
_entity_poly.pdbx_strand_id
1 'polypeptide(L)'
;MSQDSSSDFAELAIPPDALEQGGIEVLRAAVVDGAVSVALRRSFDDPATWGRLLADLARQAARAYALETDMSEEEALERIRAGWEAEGLDPGGLN
;
A
#
# COMPACT_ATOMS: atom_id res chain seq x y z
N MET A 1 35.91 11.76 12.61
CA MET A 1 34.87 10.73 12.81
C MET A 1 33.86 10.95 11.71
N SER A 2 33.79 10.03 10.75
CA SER A 2 32.84 10.10 9.65
C SER A 2 31.69 9.14 9.94
N GLN A 3 30.51 9.57 9.50
CA GLN A 3 29.24 8.85 9.34
C GLN A 3 28.31 8.81 10.56
N ASP A 4 27.30 9.68 10.51
CA ASP A 4 25.90 9.30 10.75
C ASP A 4 25.08 9.90 9.60
N SER A 5 24.99 9.17 8.50
CA SER A 5 23.92 9.38 7.53
C SER A 5 22.69 8.70 8.12
N SER A 6 21.97 9.37 9.03
CA SER A 6 20.65 8.89 9.45
C SER A 6 19.75 8.95 8.22
N SER A 7 19.54 7.80 7.58
CA SER A 7 18.48 7.63 6.60
C SER A 7 17.16 7.69 7.37
N ASP A 8 16.69 8.90 7.71
CA ASP A 8 15.46 9.07 8.46
C ASP A 8 14.28 8.45 7.70
N PHE A 9 13.55 7.57 8.38
CA PHE A 9 12.37 6.93 7.82
C PHE A 9 11.22 7.95 7.71
N ALA A 10 10.79 8.24 6.48
CA ALA A 10 9.67 9.16 6.23
C ALA A 10 8.33 8.44 6.43
N GLU A 11 7.75 8.54 7.64
CA GLU A 11 6.47 7.92 7.96
C GLU A 11 5.25 8.78 7.61
N LEU A 12 4.12 8.11 7.35
CA LEU A 12 2.83 8.77 7.21
C LEU A 12 2.31 9.20 8.58
N ALA A 13 1.57 10.31 8.61
CA ALA A 13 0.82 10.72 9.78
C ALA A 13 -0.32 9.72 10.08
N ILE A 14 -0.62 9.54 11.36
CA ILE A 14 -1.78 8.75 11.79
C ILE A 14 -3.06 9.42 11.26
N PRO A 15 -4.01 8.65 10.68
CA PRO A 15 -5.30 9.20 10.25
C PRO A 15 -6.01 9.96 11.38
N PRO A 16 -6.60 11.15 11.11
CA PRO A 16 -7.23 11.97 12.15
C PRO A 16 -8.32 11.24 12.95
N ASP A 17 -9.14 10.44 12.28
CA ASP A 17 -10.18 9.62 12.91
C ASP A 17 -9.59 8.55 13.84
N ALA A 18 -8.47 7.94 13.47
CA ALA A 18 -7.75 7.00 14.32
C ALA A 18 -7.09 7.68 15.54
N LEU A 19 -6.67 8.94 15.43
CA LEU A 19 -6.20 9.75 16.57
C LEU A 19 -7.34 10.10 17.53
N GLU A 20 -8.49 10.48 17.00
CA GLU A 20 -9.64 10.95 17.78
C GLU A 20 -10.43 9.81 18.45
N GLN A 21 -10.63 8.72 17.72
CA GLN A 21 -11.54 7.62 18.11
C GLN A 21 -10.77 6.37 18.55
N GLY A 22 -9.46 6.35 18.33
CA GLY A 22 -8.64 5.15 18.42
C GLY A 22 -8.76 4.28 17.17
N GLY A 23 -7.90 3.28 17.07
CA GLY A 23 -7.85 2.38 15.93
C GLY A 23 -6.74 1.35 16.07
N ILE A 24 -6.68 0.43 15.11
CA ILE A 24 -5.62 -0.57 15.02
C ILE A 24 -4.99 -0.46 13.63
N GLU A 25 -3.68 -0.23 13.58
CA GLU A 25 -2.91 -0.35 12.34
C GLU A 25 -2.94 -1.82 11.87
N VAL A 26 -3.47 -2.03 10.65
CA VAL A 26 -3.64 -3.37 10.06
C VAL A 26 -2.49 -3.74 9.12
N LEU A 27 -1.88 -2.74 8.48
CA LEU A 27 -0.83 -2.88 7.47
C LEU A 27 0.07 -1.64 7.49
N ARG A 28 1.38 -1.85 7.41
CA ARG A 28 2.37 -0.82 7.10
C ARG A 28 3.24 -1.31 5.94
N ALA A 29 3.38 -0.48 4.91
CA ALA A 29 4.23 -0.76 3.77
C ALA A 29 5.28 0.36 3.63
N ALA A 30 6.52 -0.02 3.34
CA ALA A 30 7.66 0.89 3.22
C ALA A 30 8.52 0.50 2.03
N VAL A 31 9.07 1.48 1.30
CA VAL A 31 10.11 1.22 0.29
C VAL A 31 11.47 1.25 1.00
N VAL A 32 12.18 0.12 0.99
CA VAL A 32 13.52 -0.05 1.58
C VAL A 32 14.41 -0.69 0.51
N ASP A 33 15.51 -0.02 0.17
CA ASP A 33 16.48 -0.48 -0.85
C ASP A 33 15.83 -0.92 -2.19
N GLY A 34 14.80 -0.19 -2.63
CA GLY A 34 14.08 -0.46 -3.88
C GLY A 34 13.07 -1.60 -3.83
N ALA A 35 12.86 -2.22 -2.68
CA ALA A 35 11.84 -3.25 -2.46
C ALA A 35 10.76 -2.75 -1.49
N VAL A 36 9.57 -3.38 -1.54
CA VAL A 36 8.49 -3.10 -0.59
C VAL A 36 8.63 -4.05 0.62
N SER A 37 8.84 -3.48 1.80
CA SER A 37 8.75 -4.18 3.09
C SER A 37 7.35 -4.01 3.68
N VAL A 38 6.70 -5.10 4.09
CA VAL A 38 5.33 -5.09 4.61
C VAL A 38 5.26 -5.72 6.00
N ALA A 39 4.64 -5.01 6.94
CA ALA A 39 4.21 -5.54 8.23
C ALA A 39 2.68 -5.63 8.26
N LEU A 40 2.14 -6.76 8.73
CA LEU A 40 0.70 -7.02 8.74
C LEU A 40 0.25 -7.60 10.08
N ARG A 41 -0.88 -7.10 10.58
CA ARG A 41 -1.59 -7.67 11.74
C ARG A 41 -2.83 -8.43 11.24
N ARG A 42 -3.04 -9.64 11.75
CA ARG A 42 -4.30 -10.37 11.54
C ARG A 42 -5.44 -9.63 12.27
N SER A 43 -6.06 -8.69 11.56
CA SER A 43 -7.00 -7.73 12.14
C SER A 43 -8.44 -7.96 11.69
N PHE A 44 -8.66 -8.86 10.74
CA PHE A 44 -9.98 -9.20 10.22
C PHE A 44 -10.29 -10.68 10.43
N ASP A 45 -11.54 -10.96 10.80
CA ASP A 45 -12.05 -12.33 10.93
C ASP A 45 -12.36 -12.95 9.56
N ASP A 46 -12.82 -12.12 8.61
CA ASP A 46 -13.15 -12.52 7.24
C ASP A 46 -12.05 -12.10 6.24
N PRO A 47 -11.37 -13.05 5.56
CA PRO A 47 -10.38 -12.77 4.53
C PRO A 47 -10.88 -11.89 3.39
N ALA A 48 -12.18 -11.90 3.05
CA ALA A 48 -12.73 -11.04 2.00
C ALA A 48 -12.60 -9.54 2.34
N THR A 49 -12.39 -9.20 3.61
CA THR A 49 -12.09 -7.84 4.07
C THR A 49 -10.76 -7.33 3.53
N TRP A 50 -9.76 -8.22 3.37
CA TRP A 50 -8.51 -7.85 2.69
C TRP A 50 -8.74 -7.49 1.23
N GLY A 51 -9.62 -8.22 0.53
CA GLY A 51 -9.99 -7.89 -0.85
C GLY A 51 -10.61 -6.49 -0.98
N ARG A 52 -11.45 -6.09 -0.01
CA ARG A 52 -12.01 -4.72 0.05
C ARG A 52 -10.94 -3.67 0.30
N LEU A 53 -10.01 -3.93 1.23
CA LEU A 53 -8.89 -3.03 1.51
C LEU A 53 -8.01 -2.81 0.28
N LEU A 54 -7.66 -3.89 -0.43
CA LEU A 54 -6.81 -3.84 -1.63
C LEU A 54 -7.49 -3.06 -2.76
N ALA A 55 -8.80 -3.25 -2.94
CA ALA A 55 -9.57 -2.47 -3.91
C ALA A 55 -9.61 -0.98 -3.56
N ASP A 56 -9.69 -0.62 -2.27
CA ASP A 56 -9.63 0.78 -1.86
C ASP A 56 -8.24 1.39 -2.07
N LEU A 57 -7.18 0.66 -1.71
CA LEU A 57 -5.79 1.07 -1.93
C LEU A 57 -5.51 1.33 -3.42
N ALA A 58 -5.97 0.46 -4.31
CA ALA A 58 -5.82 0.65 -5.75
C ALA A 58 -6.48 1.96 -6.24
N ARG A 59 -7.69 2.28 -5.75
CA ARG A 59 -8.37 3.53 -6.09
C ARG A 59 -7.67 4.75 -5.53
N GLN A 60 -7.17 4.67 -4.29
CA GLN A 60 -6.42 5.76 -3.68
C GLN A 60 -5.12 6.04 -4.45
N ALA A 61 -4.40 5.00 -4.84
CA ALA A 61 -3.20 5.13 -5.67
C ALA A 61 -3.54 5.75 -7.05
N ALA A 62 -4.59 5.29 -7.72
CA ALA A 62 -5.02 5.85 -9.01
C ALA A 62 -5.35 7.35 -8.90
N ARG A 63 -6.04 7.77 -7.83
CA ARG A 63 -6.31 9.19 -7.54
C ARG A 63 -5.03 9.99 -7.32
N ALA A 64 -4.06 9.46 -6.58
CA ALA A 64 -2.78 10.14 -6.37
C ALA A 64 -2.05 10.39 -7.70
N TYR A 65 -1.99 9.39 -8.59
CA TYR A 65 -1.42 9.56 -9.93
C TYR A 65 -2.14 10.64 -10.74
N ALA A 66 -3.48 10.68 -10.68
CA ALA A 66 -4.25 11.69 -11.39
C ALA A 66 -4.07 13.12 -10.85
N LEU A 67 -3.69 13.26 -9.58
CA LEU A 67 -3.43 14.55 -8.95
C LEU A 67 -2.00 15.03 -9.17
N GLU A 68 -1.04 14.12 -9.28
CA GLU A 68 0.39 14.43 -9.29
C GLU A 68 1.03 14.33 -10.69
N THR A 69 0.29 13.82 -11.67
CA THR A 69 0.78 13.60 -13.05
C THR A 69 -0.28 13.96 -14.08
N ASP A 70 0.06 13.90 -15.38
CA ASP A 70 -0.89 14.12 -16.48
C ASP A 70 -1.76 12.88 -16.79
N MET A 71 -1.62 11.79 -16.04
CA MET A 71 -2.37 10.54 -16.21
C MET A 71 -3.80 10.69 -15.69
N SER A 72 -4.80 10.15 -16.38
CA SER A 72 -6.17 10.10 -15.82
C SER A 72 -6.30 9.04 -14.72
N GLU A 73 -7.26 9.20 -13.80
CA GLU A 73 -7.53 8.19 -12.75
C GLU A 73 -7.90 6.82 -13.37
N GLU A 74 -8.66 6.82 -14.47
CA GLU A 74 -9.03 5.60 -15.20
C GLU A 74 -7.80 4.89 -15.77
N GLU A 75 -6.92 5.64 -16.43
CA GLU A 75 -5.68 5.13 -17.01
C GLU A 75 -4.72 4.61 -15.92
N ALA A 76 -4.64 5.29 -14.77
CA ALA A 76 -3.86 4.84 -13.63
C ALA A 76 -4.41 3.54 -13.03
N LEU A 77 -5.74 3.45 -12.88
CA LEU A 77 -6.39 2.25 -12.36
C LEU A 77 -6.23 1.06 -13.32
N GLU A 78 -6.30 1.28 -14.63
CA GLU A 78 -6.03 0.26 -15.65
C GLU A 78 -4.61 -0.29 -15.52
N ARG A 79 -3.60 0.59 -15.36
CA ARG A 79 -2.21 0.15 -15.16
C ARG A 79 -2.00 -0.62 -13.85
N ILE A 80 -2.60 -0.15 -12.75
CA ILE A 80 -2.55 -0.86 -11.46
C ILE A 80 -3.15 -2.26 -11.59
N ARG A 81 -4.29 -2.37 -12.27
CA ARG A 81 -4.95 -3.65 -12.51
C ARG A 81 -4.10 -4.58 -13.38
N ALA A 82 -3.50 -4.07 -14.45
CA ALA A 82 -2.60 -4.84 -15.30
C ALA A 82 -1.39 -5.39 -14.52
N GLY A 83 -0.81 -4.58 -13.63
CA GLY A 83 0.27 -5.03 -12.74
C GLY A 83 -0.17 -6.14 -11.79
N TRP A 84 -1.35 -6.02 -11.19
CA TRP A 84 -1.92 -7.06 -10.33
C TRP A 84 -2.15 -8.38 -11.08
N GLU A 85 -2.73 -8.31 -12.28
CA GLU A 85 -3.02 -9.48 -13.11
C GLU A 85 -1.74 -10.18 -13.59
N ALA A 86 -0.66 -9.41 -13.81
CA ALA A 86 0.65 -9.95 -14.23
C ALA A 86 1.36 -10.72 -13.11
N GLU A 87 1.28 -10.27 -11.86
CA GLU A 87 1.83 -10.99 -10.70
C GLU A 87 1.01 -12.25 -10.38
N GLY A 88 -0.31 -12.19 -10.59
CA GLY A 88 -1.23 -13.27 -10.25
C GLY A 88 -1.34 -13.53 -8.74
N LEU A 89 -2.41 -14.19 -8.32
CA LEU A 89 -2.55 -14.71 -6.95
C LEU A 89 -2.49 -16.24 -6.93
N ASP A 90 -1.90 -16.84 -7.96
CA ASP A 90 -1.92 -18.30 -8.14
C ASP A 90 -1.16 -18.98 -6.98
N PRO A 91 -1.86 -19.77 -6.13
CA PRO A 91 -1.19 -20.50 -5.06
C PRO A 91 -0.23 -21.58 -5.59
N GLY A 92 -0.21 -21.86 -6.90
CA GLY A 92 0.66 -22.84 -7.56
C GLY A 92 2.01 -22.33 -8.09
N GLY A 93 2.34 -21.04 -7.93
CA GLY A 93 3.55 -20.41 -8.50
C GLY A 93 4.90 -20.80 -7.88
N LEU A 94 4.93 -21.74 -6.93
CA LEU A 94 6.15 -22.32 -6.37
C LEU A 94 6.14 -23.85 -6.51
N ASN A 95 6.57 -24.34 -7.67
CA ASN A 95 7.20 -25.66 -7.82
C ASN A 95 8.40 -25.53 -8.75
#